data_AF-A0A8K0KMT5-F1
#
_entry.id   AF-A0A8K0KMT5-F1
#
_cell.length_a   1.000
_cell.length_b   1.000
_cell.length_c   1.000
_cell.angle_alpha   90.00
_cell.angle_beta   90.00
_cell.angle_gamma   90.00
#
_symmetry.space_group_name_H-M   'P 1'
#
loop_
_entity.id
_entity.type
_entity.pdbx_description
1 polymer ?
#
loop_
_entity_poly.entity_id
_entity_poly.type
_entity_poly.pdbx_seq_one_letter_code
_entity_poly.pdbx_strand_id
1 'polypeptide(L)'
;MRNISLFNNTIQRRISDIELKTTTKGKDVMEMISSFFESNGLQWKNVGGVCTDGAPAMLGSRLGFQMKVRELVPQEKGMHCNIHRFALATKTLPKPLQEVLDSLLAIVNYIKSSALNTCLFKELCNNMNSDHEVLLFYTAVRWLSKGNVVGRFLEMEEKLLENGRVAYLSGILDQLNELNLKLQDNIQAFILKLQNCRLKVNRRNLAMFEHLSTETEQSETGIVDNLREEINNHLRALDSEIQRYFPEFSEQEAVLVRNPFHVSLDVSDIPDEVQDEFLELRNDSSA
;
A
#
# COMPACT_ATOMS: atom_id res chain seq x y z
N MET A 1 -34.48 13.27 2.33
CA MET A 1 -33.52 13.00 3.43
C MET A 1 -33.51 11.51 3.68
N ARG A 2 -32.37 10.84 3.47
CA ARG A 2 -32.13 9.54 4.12
C ARG A 2 -31.21 9.86 5.28
N ASN A 3 -31.73 9.81 6.50
CA ASN A 3 -30.89 9.86 7.70
C ASN A 3 -29.86 8.73 7.58
N ILE A 4 -28.59 9.04 7.83
CA ILE A 4 -27.59 8.00 8.07
C ILE A 4 -28.03 7.34 9.38
N SER A 5 -28.60 6.15 9.27
CA SER A 5 -29.00 5.34 10.43
C SER A 5 -27.77 5.00 11.24
N LEU A 6 -27.74 5.41 12.52
CA LEU A 6 -26.74 4.98 13.50
C LEU A 6 -26.95 3.50 13.90
N PHE A 7 -28.15 2.93 13.69
CA PHE A 7 -28.50 1.53 13.98
C PHE A 7 -27.80 0.46 13.10
N ASN A 8 -26.65 0.72 12.51
CA ASN A 8 -25.99 -0.25 11.66
C ASN A 8 -24.50 -0.34 11.98
N ASN A 9 -24.13 -1.44 12.64
CA ASN A 9 -22.87 -1.74 13.32
C ASN A 9 -21.65 -1.89 12.38
N THR A 10 -21.64 -1.25 11.22
CA THR A 10 -20.54 -1.39 10.24
C THR A 10 -19.37 -0.48 10.61
N ILE A 11 -18.26 -1.07 11.07
CA ILE A 11 -17.02 -0.36 11.47
C ILE A 11 -16.35 0.36 10.29
N GLN A 12 -16.59 -0.08 9.04
CA GLN A 12 -16.10 0.58 7.83
C GLN A 12 -17.22 0.76 6.81
N ARG A 13 -17.69 2.00 6.63
CA ARG A 13 -18.63 2.37 5.56
C ARG A 13 -17.99 3.39 4.64
N ARG A 14 -18.01 3.14 3.33
CA ARG A 14 -17.86 4.22 2.35
C ARG A 14 -19.09 5.11 2.49
N ILE A 15 -18.93 6.27 3.14
CA ILE A 15 -20.06 7.13 3.51
C ILE A 15 -20.51 7.97 2.31
N SER A 16 -19.58 8.46 1.49
CA SER A 16 -19.87 9.27 0.32
C SER A 16 -18.67 9.32 -0.64
N ASP A 17 -18.95 9.54 -1.92
CA ASP A 17 -17.97 9.98 -2.92
C ASP A 17 -18.33 11.43 -3.26
N ILE A 18 -17.45 12.38 -2.92
CA ILE A 18 -17.73 13.82 -3.08
C ILE A 18 -16.77 14.42 -4.10
N GLU A 19 -17.32 15.04 -5.15
CA GLU A 19 -16.57 15.62 -6.25
C GLU A 19 -16.21 17.10 -5.98
N LEU A 20 -14.92 17.43 -6.07
CA LEU A 20 -14.41 18.80 -6.01
C LEU A 20 -14.50 19.43 -7.40
N LYS A 21 -15.40 20.42 -7.57
CA LYS A 21 -15.69 21.05 -8.86
C LYS A 21 -14.59 21.97 -9.40
N THR A 22 -13.71 22.46 -8.54
CA THR A 22 -12.74 23.52 -8.89
C THR A 22 -11.32 23.15 -8.48
N THR A 23 -10.89 23.51 -7.27
CA THR A 23 -9.53 23.30 -6.78
C THR A 23 -9.48 22.23 -5.69
N THR A 24 -8.28 21.68 -5.50
CA THR A 24 -8.01 20.59 -4.54
C THR A 24 -7.18 21.10 -3.35
N LYS A 25 -7.32 22.38 -2.97
CA LYS A 25 -6.59 22.95 -1.84
C LYS A 25 -7.21 22.46 -0.52
N GLY A 26 -6.44 22.46 0.55
CA GLY A 26 -6.93 22.02 1.87
C GLY A 26 -8.17 22.78 2.35
N LYS A 27 -8.33 24.05 1.97
CA LYS A 27 -9.56 24.82 2.25
C LYS A 27 -10.80 24.28 1.52
N ASP A 28 -10.66 23.85 0.28
CA ASP A 28 -11.78 23.41 -0.55
C ASP A 28 -12.26 22.05 -0.04
N VAL A 29 -11.31 21.19 0.33
CA VAL A 29 -11.57 19.91 1.01
C VAL A 29 -12.30 20.14 2.35
N MET A 30 -11.84 21.12 3.15
CA MET A 30 -12.46 21.46 4.43
C MET A 30 -13.90 21.95 4.26
N GLU A 31 -14.15 22.90 3.38
CA GLU A 31 -15.49 23.46 3.11
C GLU A 31 -16.47 22.37 2.65
N MET A 32 -16.01 21.48 1.77
CA MET A 32 -16.78 20.34 1.31
C MET A 32 -17.14 19.38 2.44
N ILE A 33 -16.15 18.98 3.26
CA ILE A 33 -16.39 18.03 4.36
C ILE A 33 -17.26 18.67 5.44
N SER A 34 -17.09 19.96 5.74
CA SER A 34 -17.97 20.69 6.66
C SER A 34 -19.41 20.71 6.16
N SER A 35 -19.63 21.00 4.88
CA SER A 35 -20.97 20.97 4.27
C SER A 35 -21.59 19.57 4.35
N PHE A 36 -20.77 18.52 4.18
CA PHE A 36 -21.19 17.14 4.37
C PHE A 36 -21.56 16.84 5.83
N PHE A 37 -20.76 17.31 6.79
CA PHE A 37 -21.04 17.14 8.23
C PHE A 37 -22.37 17.79 8.60
N GLU A 38 -22.56 19.06 8.21
CA GLU A 38 -23.79 19.82 8.47
C GLU A 38 -25.02 19.13 7.87
N SER A 39 -24.93 18.70 6.60
CA SER A 39 -26.03 18.05 5.88
C SER A 39 -26.44 16.71 6.50
N ASN A 40 -25.54 16.07 7.28
CA ASN A 40 -25.77 14.79 7.93
C ASN A 40 -25.87 14.89 9.46
N GLY A 41 -25.90 16.11 10.03
CA GLY A 41 -25.98 16.31 11.48
C GLY A 41 -24.74 15.84 12.25
N LEU A 42 -23.59 15.70 11.58
CA LEU A 42 -22.32 15.28 12.20
C LEU A 42 -21.62 16.50 12.82
N GLN A 43 -20.91 16.26 13.92
CA GLN A 43 -20.21 17.32 14.65
C GLN A 43 -18.70 17.08 14.65
N TRP A 44 -17.92 18.11 14.29
CA TRP A 44 -16.45 18.05 14.28
C TRP A 44 -15.85 17.63 15.63
N LYS A 45 -16.46 18.03 16.75
CA LYS A 45 -15.99 17.67 18.09
C LYS A 45 -15.89 16.15 18.35
N ASN A 46 -16.62 15.34 17.57
CA ASN A 46 -16.64 13.89 17.68
C ASN A 46 -15.57 13.22 16.81
N VAL A 47 -14.76 13.98 16.06
CA VAL A 47 -13.70 13.43 15.21
C VAL A 47 -12.50 13.05 16.07
N GLY A 48 -12.19 11.75 16.11
CA GLY A 48 -11.02 11.22 16.84
C GLY A 48 -9.70 11.30 16.05
N GLY A 49 -9.75 11.31 14.72
CA GLY A 49 -8.55 11.37 13.88
C GLY A 49 -8.87 11.43 12.39
N VAL A 50 -7.91 11.95 11.61
CA VAL A 50 -8.02 12.10 10.16
C VAL A 50 -6.86 11.41 9.46
N CYS A 51 -7.17 10.42 8.62
CA CYS A 51 -6.20 9.74 7.78
C CYS A 51 -6.18 10.33 6.37
N THR A 52 -5.03 10.79 5.88
CA THR A 52 -4.88 11.36 4.52
C THR A 52 -3.71 10.74 3.77
N ASP A 53 -3.68 10.88 2.44
CA ASP A 53 -2.63 10.31 1.56
C ASP A 53 -1.27 11.03 1.65
N GLY A 54 -1.18 12.12 2.40
CA GLY A 54 0.06 12.86 2.56
C GLY A 54 0.31 13.96 1.54
N ALA A 55 -0.64 14.24 0.63
CA ALA A 55 -0.48 15.32 -0.34
C ALA A 55 -0.26 16.68 0.35
N PRO A 56 0.48 17.64 -0.25
CA PRO A 56 0.70 18.95 0.36
C PRO A 56 -0.59 19.71 0.72
N ALA A 57 -1.66 19.51 -0.04
CA ALA A 57 -2.98 20.06 0.26
C ALA A 57 -3.63 19.45 1.52
N MET A 58 -3.22 18.24 1.92
CA MET A 58 -3.72 17.55 3.09
C MET A 58 -2.87 17.83 4.34
N LEU A 59 -1.54 17.70 4.22
CA LEU A 59 -0.59 17.83 5.35
C LEU A 59 0.02 19.23 5.54
N GLY A 60 -0.22 20.16 4.60
CA GLY A 60 0.43 21.47 4.60
C GLY A 60 0.29 22.21 5.94
N SER A 61 1.41 22.61 6.55
CA SER A 61 1.44 23.20 7.90
C SER A 61 0.73 24.54 8.03
N ARG A 62 0.43 25.22 6.91
CA ARG A 62 -0.26 26.52 6.89
C ARG A 62 -1.63 26.51 6.25
N LEU A 63 -1.85 25.63 5.27
CA LEU A 63 -3.05 25.64 4.42
C LEU A 63 -3.61 24.23 4.17
N GLY A 64 -3.04 23.21 4.84
CA GLY A 64 -3.44 21.82 4.68
C GLY A 64 -4.77 21.53 5.36
N PHE A 65 -5.49 20.53 4.85
CA PHE A 65 -6.74 20.06 5.42
C PHE A 65 -6.60 19.63 6.88
N GLN A 66 -5.61 18.79 7.23
CA GLN A 66 -5.43 18.32 8.61
C GLN A 66 -5.15 19.48 9.59
N MET A 67 -4.40 20.50 9.14
CA MET A 67 -4.18 21.70 9.95
C MET A 67 -5.51 22.39 10.28
N LYS A 68 -6.38 22.58 9.28
CA LYS A 68 -7.71 23.19 9.47
C LYS A 68 -8.61 22.38 10.38
N VAL A 69 -8.55 21.04 10.30
CA VAL A 69 -9.30 20.19 11.23
C VAL A 69 -8.77 20.39 12.66
N ARG A 70 -7.45 20.46 12.84
CA ARG A 70 -6.82 20.68 14.16
C ARG A 70 -7.17 22.04 14.77
N GLU A 71 -7.41 23.08 13.95
CA GLU A 71 -7.93 24.37 14.43
C GLU A 71 -9.33 24.25 15.05
N LEU A 72 -10.17 23.32 14.54
CA LEU A 72 -11.50 23.05 15.09
C LEU A 72 -11.49 22.00 16.20
N VAL A 73 -10.57 21.06 16.14
CA VAL A 73 -10.49 19.87 17.01
C VAL A 73 -9.02 19.69 17.42
N PRO A 74 -8.53 20.42 18.44
CA PRO A 74 -7.11 20.39 18.81
C PRO A 74 -6.59 19.00 19.23
N GLN A 75 -7.49 18.13 19.71
CA GLN A 75 -7.19 16.75 20.11
C GLN A 75 -7.14 15.74 18.94
N GLU A 76 -7.41 16.19 17.72
CA GLU A 76 -7.41 15.35 16.53
C GLU A 76 -6.03 14.72 16.28
N LYS A 77 -6.01 13.42 15.99
CA LYS A 77 -4.81 12.70 15.58
C LYS A 77 -4.72 12.58 14.06
N GLY A 78 -3.90 13.44 13.47
CA GLY A 78 -3.57 13.39 12.05
C GLY A 78 -2.72 12.18 11.72
N MET A 79 -3.19 11.33 10.81
CA MET A 79 -2.50 10.11 10.39
C MET A 79 -2.21 10.16 8.89
N HIS A 80 -1.05 9.63 8.51
CA HIS A 80 -0.70 9.41 7.11
C HIS A 80 -1.10 7.99 6.73
N CYS A 81 -1.81 7.84 5.60
CA CYS A 81 -2.35 6.59 5.10
C CYS A 81 -1.27 5.50 5.04
N ASN A 82 -1.50 4.39 5.76
CA ASN A 82 -0.55 3.28 5.84
C ASN A 82 -0.24 2.69 4.46
N ILE A 83 -1.23 2.59 3.57
CA ILE A 83 -1.02 2.11 2.19
C ILE A 83 -0.08 3.07 1.43
N HIS A 84 -0.27 4.37 1.59
CA HIS A 84 0.60 5.35 0.95
C HIS A 84 2.01 5.36 1.56
N ARG A 85 2.13 5.31 2.89
CA ARG A 85 3.42 5.17 3.59
C ARG A 85 4.17 3.94 3.13
N PHE A 86 3.47 2.81 2.99
CA PHE A 86 4.04 1.57 2.49
C PHE A 86 4.53 1.73 1.05
N ALA A 87 3.71 2.30 0.17
CA ALA A 87 4.11 2.60 -1.21
C ALA A 87 5.36 3.49 -1.31
N LEU A 88 5.53 4.43 -0.37
CA LEU A 88 6.73 5.25 -0.29
C LEU A 88 7.94 4.45 0.19
N ALA A 89 7.77 3.62 1.24
CA ALA A 89 8.83 2.81 1.80
C ALA A 89 9.39 1.77 0.81
N THR A 90 8.54 1.25 -0.08
CA THR A 90 8.89 0.21 -1.05
C THR A 90 9.37 0.75 -2.40
N LYS A 91 9.45 2.08 -2.55
CA LYS A 91 9.83 2.72 -3.81
C LYS A 91 11.33 2.62 -4.11
N THR A 92 12.15 2.40 -3.09
CA THR A 92 13.61 2.47 -3.19
C THR A 92 14.18 1.20 -3.82
N LEU A 93 14.84 1.33 -4.97
CA LEU A 93 15.56 0.25 -5.65
C LEU A 93 17.00 0.67 -5.96
N PRO A 94 18.00 -0.21 -5.79
CA PRO A 94 19.35 0.00 -6.32
C PRO A 94 19.31 0.22 -7.83
N LYS A 95 20.22 1.08 -8.34
CA LYS A 95 20.27 1.48 -9.75
C LYS A 95 20.20 0.30 -10.76
N PRO A 96 20.95 -0.79 -10.59
CA PRO A 96 20.88 -1.92 -11.54
C PRO A 96 19.50 -2.58 -11.60
N LEU A 97 18.80 -2.67 -10.45
CA LEU A 97 17.45 -3.24 -10.39
C LEU A 97 16.40 -2.25 -10.90
N GLN A 98 16.60 -0.95 -10.63
CA GLN A 98 15.74 0.12 -11.13
C GLN A 98 15.76 0.20 -12.65
N GLU A 99 16.93 0.09 -13.30
CA GLU A 99 17.07 0.11 -14.76
C GLU A 99 16.34 -1.04 -15.46
N VAL A 100 16.41 -2.25 -14.86
CA VAL A 100 15.66 -3.42 -15.33
C VAL A 100 14.15 -3.18 -15.19
N LEU A 101 13.70 -2.70 -14.02
CA LEU A 101 12.29 -2.41 -13.80
C LEU A 101 11.78 -1.32 -14.77
N ASP A 102 12.54 -0.27 -15.00
CA ASP A 102 12.15 0.82 -15.90
C ASP A 102 12.03 0.36 -17.35
N SER A 103 12.92 -0.55 -17.78
CA SER A 103 12.85 -1.17 -19.11
C SER A 103 11.59 -2.04 -19.26
N LEU A 104 11.25 -2.85 -18.25
CA LEU A 104 10.00 -3.63 -18.23
C LEU A 104 8.76 -2.70 -18.30
N LEU A 105 8.75 -1.64 -17.50
CA LEU A 105 7.66 -0.66 -17.51
C LEU A 105 7.56 0.09 -18.85
N ALA A 106 8.67 0.39 -19.51
CA ALA A 106 8.69 1.02 -20.82
C ALA A 106 8.03 0.12 -21.89
N ILE A 107 8.31 -1.19 -21.86
CA ILE A 107 7.68 -2.17 -22.76
C ILE A 107 6.17 -2.22 -22.52
N VAL A 108 5.75 -2.35 -21.27
CA VAL A 108 4.31 -2.39 -20.91
C VAL A 108 3.60 -1.12 -21.36
N ASN A 109 4.20 0.04 -21.11
CA ASN A 109 3.64 1.33 -21.52
C ASN A 109 3.56 1.46 -23.04
N TYR A 110 4.57 0.97 -23.78
CA TYR A 110 4.54 0.95 -25.24
C TYR A 110 3.39 0.08 -25.77
N ILE A 111 3.19 -1.11 -25.21
CA ILE A 111 2.07 -2.01 -25.57
C ILE A 111 0.73 -1.32 -25.30
N LYS A 112 0.61 -0.63 -24.17
CA LYS A 112 -0.62 0.07 -23.76
C LYS A 112 -0.84 1.44 -24.40
N SER A 113 0.15 1.99 -25.07
CA SER A 113 0.07 3.32 -25.68
C SER A 113 -0.93 3.39 -26.85
N SER A 114 -1.28 2.26 -27.47
CA SER A 114 -2.26 2.22 -28.55
C SER A 114 -3.11 0.95 -28.54
N ALA A 115 -4.35 1.07 -29.04
CA ALA A 115 -5.24 -0.06 -29.26
C ALA A 115 -4.63 -1.09 -30.23
N LEU A 116 -3.92 -0.62 -31.26
CA LEU A 116 -3.24 -1.49 -32.23
C LEU A 116 -2.17 -2.34 -31.54
N ASN A 117 -1.29 -1.73 -30.74
CA ASN A 117 -0.24 -2.47 -30.03
C ASN A 117 -0.83 -3.47 -29.04
N THR A 118 -1.93 -3.13 -28.39
CA THR A 118 -2.64 -4.07 -27.50
C THR A 118 -3.22 -5.25 -28.28
N CYS A 119 -3.79 -5.03 -29.46
CA CYS A 119 -4.30 -6.10 -30.33
C CYS A 119 -3.15 -6.97 -30.88
N LEU A 120 -2.06 -6.37 -31.35
CA LEU A 120 -0.88 -7.09 -31.84
C LEU A 120 -0.24 -7.92 -30.72
N PHE A 121 -0.16 -7.36 -29.52
CA PHE A 121 0.32 -8.07 -28.35
C PHE A 121 -0.58 -9.26 -28.03
N LYS A 122 -1.91 -9.09 -28.02
CA LYS A 122 -2.85 -10.19 -27.83
C LYS A 122 -2.62 -11.32 -28.84
N GLU A 123 -2.41 -10.99 -30.11
CA GLU A 123 -2.12 -11.99 -31.14
C GLU A 123 -0.78 -12.70 -30.92
N LEU A 124 0.25 -11.98 -30.47
CA LEU A 124 1.52 -12.56 -30.04
C LEU A 124 1.31 -13.57 -28.90
N CYS A 125 0.48 -13.23 -27.91
CA CYS A 125 0.18 -14.10 -26.76
C CYS A 125 -0.50 -15.39 -27.20
N ASN A 126 -1.50 -15.27 -28.09
CA ASN A 126 -2.21 -16.41 -28.66
C ASN A 126 -1.26 -17.35 -29.42
N ASN A 127 -0.33 -16.79 -30.20
CA ASN A 127 0.66 -17.58 -30.94
C ASN A 127 1.67 -18.28 -30.02
N MET A 128 1.92 -17.76 -28.82
CA MET A 128 2.81 -18.36 -27.82
C MET A 128 2.08 -19.30 -26.85
N ASN A 129 0.79 -19.57 -27.03
CA ASN A 129 -0.06 -20.31 -26.08
C ASN A 129 0.04 -19.77 -24.65
N SER A 130 0.13 -18.45 -24.48
CA SER A 130 0.18 -17.83 -23.15
C SER A 130 -1.20 -17.85 -22.49
N ASP A 131 -1.24 -18.07 -21.17
CA ASP A 131 -2.46 -18.00 -20.35
C ASP A 131 -3.02 -16.57 -20.21
N HIS A 132 -2.23 -15.54 -20.57
CA HIS A 132 -2.64 -14.14 -20.47
C HIS A 132 -2.68 -13.44 -21.81
N GLU A 133 -3.87 -12.98 -22.21
CA GLU A 133 -4.07 -12.26 -23.48
C GLU A 133 -3.92 -10.73 -23.34
N VAL A 134 -3.88 -10.21 -22.12
CA VAL A 134 -3.94 -8.76 -21.84
C VAL A 134 -3.12 -8.38 -20.59
N LEU A 135 -2.19 -7.45 -20.76
CA LEU A 135 -1.46 -6.82 -19.65
C LEU A 135 -2.35 -5.86 -18.85
N LEU A 136 -2.07 -5.67 -17.56
CA LEU A 136 -2.74 -4.64 -16.76
C LEU A 136 -2.17 -3.26 -17.06
N PHE A 137 -2.97 -2.20 -16.92
CA PHE A 137 -2.49 -0.84 -17.10
C PHE A 137 -1.67 -0.42 -15.87
N TYR A 138 -0.43 0.00 -16.09
CA TYR A 138 0.41 0.56 -15.04
C TYR A 138 0.14 2.06 -14.87
N THR A 139 -0.01 2.51 -13.63
CA THR A 139 0.16 3.94 -13.29
C THR A 139 1.06 4.05 -12.07
N ALA A 140 1.94 5.05 -12.05
CA ALA A 140 2.81 5.35 -10.90
C ALA A 140 2.01 5.61 -9.59
N VAL A 141 0.73 5.99 -9.72
CA VAL A 141 -0.19 6.28 -8.61
C VAL A 141 -0.74 5.00 -7.97
N ARG A 142 -0.86 3.90 -8.72
CA ARG A 142 -1.35 2.61 -8.22
C ARG A 142 -0.20 1.62 -8.13
N TRP A 143 0.71 1.84 -7.19
CA TRP A 143 1.94 1.06 -7.04
C TRP A 143 1.70 -0.47 -7.00
N LEU A 144 0.58 -0.91 -6.43
CA LEU A 144 0.12 -2.32 -6.41
C LEU A 144 0.07 -2.97 -7.79
N SER A 145 -0.20 -2.19 -8.85
CA SER A 145 -0.23 -2.71 -10.21
C SER A 145 1.16 -3.04 -10.74
N LYS A 146 2.26 -2.60 -10.10
CA LYS A 146 3.63 -2.93 -10.55
C LYS A 146 3.92 -4.41 -10.44
N GLY A 147 3.68 -5.03 -9.28
CA GLY A 147 3.89 -6.46 -9.09
C GLY A 147 3.03 -7.28 -10.04
N ASN A 148 1.74 -6.96 -10.14
CA ASN A 148 0.83 -7.70 -11.03
C ASN A 148 1.17 -7.55 -12.52
N VAL A 149 1.69 -6.39 -12.93
CA VAL A 149 2.14 -6.16 -14.31
C VAL A 149 3.42 -6.93 -14.59
N VAL A 150 4.40 -6.89 -13.67
CA VAL A 150 5.66 -7.61 -13.80
C VAL A 150 5.41 -9.12 -13.78
N GLY A 151 4.69 -9.65 -12.79
CA GLY A 151 4.35 -11.08 -12.70
C GLY A 151 3.68 -11.61 -13.97
N ARG A 152 2.65 -10.92 -14.47
CA ARG A 152 2.01 -11.29 -15.75
C ARG A 152 2.97 -11.24 -16.92
N PHE A 153 3.82 -10.22 -17.02
CA PHE A 153 4.78 -10.13 -18.11
C PHE A 153 5.80 -11.29 -18.08
N LEU A 154 6.12 -11.79 -16.89
CA LEU A 154 7.09 -12.87 -16.68
C LEU A 154 6.50 -14.27 -16.87
N GLU A 155 5.23 -14.46 -16.57
CA GLU A 155 4.48 -15.67 -16.95
C GLU A 155 4.38 -15.84 -18.48
N MET A 156 4.64 -14.78 -19.25
CA MET A 156 4.51 -14.78 -20.72
C MET A 156 5.82 -15.08 -21.46
N GLU A 157 6.97 -14.87 -20.81
CA GLU A 157 8.28 -15.14 -21.41
C GLU A 157 9.20 -15.72 -20.33
N GLU A 158 9.19 -17.05 -20.20
CA GLU A 158 10.02 -17.79 -19.24
C GLU A 158 11.52 -17.44 -19.36
N LYS A 159 11.97 -17.08 -20.57
CA LYS A 159 13.34 -16.60 -20.82
C LYS A 159 13.68 -15.26 -20.16
N LEU A 160 12.70 -14.45 -19.81
CA LEU A 160 12.95 -13.24 -19.02
C LEU A 160 13.21 -13.58 -17.55
N LEU A 161 12.64 -14.69 -17.04
CA LEU A 161 12.96 -15.20 -15.72
C LEU A 161 14.38 -15.78 -15.66
N GLU A 162 14.97 -16.14 -16.81
CA GLU A 162 16.41 -16.46 -16.91
C GLU A 162 17.31 -15.27 -16.49
N ASN A 163 16.77 -14.05 -16.48
CA ASN A 163 17.45 -12.91 -15.88
C ASN A 163 17.22 -12.88 -14.37
N GLY A 164 18.25 -13.23 -13.59
CA GLY A 164 18.16 -13.24 -12.12
C GLY A 164 17.70 -11.92 -11.47
N ARG A 165 17.89 -10.75 -12.10
CA ARG A 165 17.33 -9.48 -11.60
C ARG A 165 15.82 -9.41 -11.78
N VAL A 166 15.33 -9.94 -12.88
CA VAL A 166 13.91 -9.98 -13.20
C VAL A 166 13.20 -10.98 -12.30
N ALA A 167 13.76 -12.18 -12.13
CA ALA A 167 13.28 -13.17 -11.16
C ALA A 167 13.22 -12.59 -9.74
N TYR A 168 14.23 -11.82 -9.34
CA TYR A 168 14.23 -11.13 -8.04
C TYR A 168 13.08 -10.13 -7.92
N LEU A 169 12.96 -9.25 -8.92
CA LEU A 169 11.96 -8.18 -8.94
C LEU A 169 10.54 -8.76 -8.89
N SER A 170 10.26 -9.85 -9.60
CA SER A 170 8.96 -10.53 -9.49
C SER A 170 8.69 -10.97 -8.06
N GLY A 171 9.58 -11.81 -7.51
CA GLY A 171 9.33 -12.42 -6.21
C GLY A 171 9.26 -11.40 -5.07
N ILE A 172 10.06 -10.32 -5.10
CA ILE A 172 9.97 -9.28 -4.08
C ILE A 172 8.71 -8.42 -4.24
N LEU A 173 8.30 -8.09 -5.47
CA LEU A 173 7.08 -7.30 -5.69
C LEU A 173 5.82 -8.09 -5.30
N ASP A 174 5.79 -9.40 -5.54
CA ASP A 174 4.68 -10.26 -5.13
C ASP A 174 4.57 -10.33 -3.60
N GLN A 175 5.70 -10.50 -2.90
CA GLN A 175 5.72 -10.45 -1.43
C GLN A 175 5.25 -9.10 -0.87
N LEU A 176 5.63 -8.00 -1.52
CA LEU A 176 5.22 -6.65 -1.14
C LEU A 176 3.73 -6.42 -1.40
N ASN A 177 3.19 -6.93 -2.50
CA ASN A 177 1.77 -6.87 -2.82
C ASN A 177 0.93 -7.66 -1.81
N GLU A 178 1.34 -8.89 -1.49
CA GLU A 178 0.71 -9.73 -0.47
C GLU A 178 0.70 -9.05 0.90
N LEU A 179 1.80 -8.39 1.27
CA LEU A 179 1.83 -7.63 2.52
C LEU A 179 0.86 -6.44 2.46
N ASN A 180 0.81 -5.71 1.35
CA ASN A 180 -0.06 -4.54 1.26
C ASN A 180 -1.54 -4.89 1.41
N LEU A 181 -1.95 -6.06 0.93
CA LEU A 181 -3.31 -6.59 1.15
C LEU A 181 -3.57 -6.92 2.64
N LYS A 182 -2.52 -7.26 3.38
CA LYS A 182 -2.55 -7.67 4.80
C LYS A 182 -1.99 -6.59 5.75
N LEU A 183 -1.80 -5.36 5.25
CA LEU A 183 -1.03 -4.32 5.93
C LEU A 183 -1.72 -3.83 7.22
N GLN A 184 -3.01 -4.13 7.37
CA GLN A 184 -3.78 -3.86 8.58
C GLN A 184 -3.30 -4.70 9.77
N ASP A 185 -2.74 -5.90 9.56
CA ASP A 185 -2.58 -6.86 10.65
C ASP A 185 -1.15 -7.10 11.14
N ASN A 186 -0.09 -6.98 10.31
CA ASN A 186 1.24 -7.38 10.80
C ASN A 186 2.48 -6.85 10.05
N ILE A 187 2.71 -5.54 10.08
CA ILE A 187 3.95 -4.91 9.56
C ILE A 187 5.21 -5.47 10.26
N GLN A 188 5.14 -5.75 11.56
CA GLN A 188 6.28 -6.26 12.32
C GLN A 188 6.72 -7.65 11.84
N ALA A 189 5.77 -8.56 11.60
CA ALA A 189 6.09 -9.88 11.04
C ALA A 189 6.75 -9.77 9.66
N PHE A 190 6.39 -8.75 8.87
CA PHE A 190 7.04 -8.51 7.58
C PHE A 190 8.48 -8.03 7.72
N ILE A 191 8.75 -7.10 8.62
CA ILE A 191 10.11 -6.64 8.92
C ILE A 191 10.98 -7.84 9.30
N LEU A 192 10.49 -8.73 10.18
CA LEU A 192 11.20 -9.96 10.55
C LEU A 192 11.41 -10.91 9.37
N LYS A 193 10.42 -11.05 8.48
CA LYS A 193 10.56 -11.86 7.24
C LYS A 193 11.61 -11.27 6.30
N LEU A 194 11.67 -9.95 6.12
CA LEU A 194 12.69 -9.27 5.33
C LEU A 194 14.09 -9.44 5.92
N GLN A 195 14.23 -9.34 7.24
CA GLN A 195 15.51 -9.55 7.91
C GLN A 195 15.98 -11.01 7.76
N ASN A 196 15.07 -11.97 7.89
CA ASN A 196 15.36 -13.38 7.61
C ASN A 196 15.73 -13.61 6.14
N CYS A 197 15.07 -12.93 5.21
CA CYS A 197 15.43 -12.93 3.78
C CYS A 197 16.88 -12.54 3.56
N ARG A 198 17.27 -11.40 4.13
CA ARG A 198 18.64 -10.90 4.06
C ARG A 198 19.65 -11.91 4.64
N LEU A 199 19.33 -12.57 5.75
CA LEU A 199 20.20 -13.60 6.32
C LEU A 199 20.38 -14.80 5.39
N LYS A 200 19.30 -15.26 4.72
CA LYS A 200 19.34 -16.37 3.76
C LYS A 200 20.18 -16.00 2.52
N VAL A 201 19.95 -14.82 1.94
CA VAL A 201 20.72 -14.31 0.78
C VAL A 201 22.22 -14.25 1.11
N ASN A 202 22.60 -13.81 2.31
CA ASN A 202 24.00 -13.80 2.75
C ASN A 202 24.62 -15.19 2.90
N ARG A 203 23.81 -16.21 3.21
CA ARG A 203 24.22 -17.62 3.26
C ARG A 203 24.16 -18.31 1.90
N ARG A 204 24.05 -17.56 0.80
CA ARG A 204 23.85 -18.08 -0.57
C ARG A 204 22.59 -18.94 -0.71
N ASN A 205 21.59 -18.72 0.13
CA ASN A 205 20.30 -19.38 0.04
C ASN A 205 19.28 -18.42 -0.59
N LEU A 206 18.93 -18.68 -1.85
CA LEU A 206 17.97 -17.90 -2.64
C LEU A 206 16.62 -18.62 -2.81
N ALA A 207 16.40 -19.75 -2.15
CA ALA A 207 15.22 -20.62 -2.32
C ALA A 207 13.87 -19.93 -1.98
N MET A 208 13.90 -18.74 -1.41
CA MET A 208 12.72 -17.91 -1.19
C MET A 208 12.23 -17.16 -2.43
N PHE A 209 13.05 -17.14 -3.47
CA PHE A 209 12.72 -16.62 -4.78
C PHE A 209 12.78 -17.81 -5.72
N GLU A 210 11.63 -18.47 -5.94
CA GLU A 210 11.52 -19.76 -6.63
C GLU A 210 12.25 -19.78 -7.97
N HIS A 211 12.06 -18.73 -8.78
CA HIS A 211 12.70 -18.58 -10.09
C HIS A 211 14.20 -18.23 -10.02
N LEU A 212 14.70 -17.74 -8.89
CA LEU A 212 16.12 -17.39 -8.72
C LEU A 212 16.98 -18.58 -8.35
N SER A 213 16.43 -19.54 -7.59
CA SER A 213 17.14 -20.78 -7.25
C SER A 213 17.57 -21.53 -8.50
N THR A 214 16.67 -21.66 -9.48
CA THR A 214 16.90 -22.39 -10.73
C THR A 214 18.00 -21.76 -11.59
N GLU A 215 18.04 -20.43 -11.67
CA GLU A 215 19.04 -19.69 -12.47
C GLU A 215 20.45 -19.73 -11.90
N THR A 216 20.57 -19.75 -10.57
CA THR A 216 21.90 -19.78 -9.93
C THR A 216 22.64 -21.08 -10.11
N GLU A 217 21.97 -22.17 -10.52
CA GLU A 217 22.62 -23.43 -10.86
C GLU A 217 23.31 -23.40 -12.23
N GLN A 218 22.90 -22.49 -13.13
CA GLN A 218 23.36 -22.43 -14.53
C GLN A 218 24.32 -21.27 -14.84
N SER A 219 24.46 -20.30 -13.92
CA SER A 219 25.20 -19.05 -14.13
C SER A 219 26.66 -19.07 -13.65
N GLU A 220 27.54 -18.24 -14.24
CA GLU A 220 28.90 -18.02 -13.75
C GLU A 220 28.92 -17.44 -12.33
N THR A 221 29.84 -17.94 -11.49
CA THR A 221 29.92 -17.60 -10.06
C THR A 221 30.05 -16.10 -9.78
N GLY A 222 30.72 -15.34 -10.65
CA GLY A 222 30.88 -13.88 -10.51
C GLY A 222 29.59 -13.09 -10.76
N ILE A 223 28.72 -13.55 -11.67
CA ILE A 223 27.44 -12.89 -11.98
C ILE A 223 26.47 -13.08 -10.80
N VAL A 224 26.45 -14.28 -10.22
CA VAL A 224 25.64 -14.61 -9.04
C VAL A 224 26.07 -13.79 -7.82
N ASP A 225 27.37 -13.56 -7.62
CA ASP A 225 27.86 -12.77 -6.50
C ASP A 225 27.52 -11.27 -6.63
N ASN A 226 27.58 -10.70 -7.84
CA ASN A 226 27.13 -9.33 -8.09
C ASN A 226 25.63 -9.16 -7.83
N LEU A 227 24.80 -10.06 -8.37
CA LEU A 227 23.36 -10.05 -8.14
C LEU A 227 23.01 -10.18 -6.65
N ARG A 228 23.73 -11.05 -5.93
CA ARG A 228 23.57 -11.21 -4.47
C ARG A 228 23.89 -9.92 -3.71
N GLU A 229 24.89 -9.16 -4.13
CA GLU A 229 25.20 -7.86 -3.54
C GLU A 229 24.09 -6.83 -3.83
N GLU A 230 23.61 -6.77 -5.07
CA GLU A 230 22.48 -5.91 -5.47
C GLU A 230 21.21 -6.22 -4.63
N ILE A 231 20.87 -7.49 -4.47
CA ILE A 231 19.74 -7.95 -3.65
C ILE A 231 19.93 -7.54 -2.18
N ASN A 232 21.12 -7.77 -1.61
CA ASN A 232 21.40 -7.38 -0.23
C ASN A 232 21.27 -5.87 -0.01
N ASN A 233 21.78 -5.07 -0.95
CA ASN A 233 21.68 -3.62 -0.88
C ASN A 233 20.22 -3.15 -0.95
N HIS A 234 19.42 -3.75 -1.83
CA HIS A 234 17.98 -3.48 -1.87
C HIS A 234 17.28 -3.83 -0.55
N LEU A 235 17.47 -5.05 -0.04
CA LEU A 235 16.82 -5.49 1.19
C LEU A 235 17.21 -4.65 2.42
N ARG A 236 18.46 -4.16 2.49
CA ARG A 236 18.91 -3.23 3.55
C ARG A 236 18.24 -1.86 3.42
N ALA A 237 18.16 -1.32 2.21
CA ALA A 237 17.48 -0.05 1.97
C ALA A 237 15.98 -0.16 2.30
N LEU A 238 15.34 -1.26 1.89
CA LEU A 238 13.93 -1.54 2.15
C LEU A 238 13.61 -1.68 3.64
N ASP A 239 14.42 -2.44 4.39
CA ASP A 239 14.31 -2.57 5.86
C ASP A 239 14.43 -1.19 6.54
N SER A 240 15.39 -0.37 6.10
CA SER A 240 15.60 0.99 6.65
C SER A 240 14.43 1.92 6.36
N GLU A 241 13.92 1.92 5.12
CA GLU A 241 12.80 2.75 4.71
C GLU A 241 11.49 2.32 5.38
N ILE A 242 11.23 1.02 5.52
CA ILE A 242 10.04 0.53 6.23
C ILE A 242 10.09 0.94 7.70
N GLN A 243 11.23 0.81 8.39
CA GLN A 243 11.37 1.27 9.76
C GLN A 243 11.21 2.79 9.87
N ARG A 244 11.73 3.56 8.90
CA ARG A 244 11.55 5.03 8.84
C ARG A 244 10.09 5.42 8.65
N TYR A 245 9.37 4.72 7.79
CA TYR A 245 7.95 4.98 7.50
C TYR A 245 7.00 4.29 8.47
N PHE A 246 7.44 3.35 9.31
CA PHE A 246 6.62 2.68 10.32
C PHE A 246 7.41 2.53 11.62
N PRO A 247 7.68 3.65 12.32
CA PRO A 247 8.28 3.59 13.65
C PRO A 247 7.34 2.86 14.61
N GLU A 248 7.89 2.27 15.67
CA GLU A 248 7.09 1.66 16.74
C GLU A 248 6.09 2.68 17.28
N PHE A 249 4.80 2.41 17.09
CA PHE A 249 3.73 3.19 17.71
C PHE A 249 3.63 2.80 19.19
N SER A 250 3.19 3.74 20.04
CA SER A 250 2.72 3.35 21.36
C SER A 250 1.54 2.36 21.22
N GLU A 251 1.38 1.41 22.14
CA GLU A 251 0.25 0.46 22.13
C GLU A 251 -1.10 1.18 21.99
N GLN A 252 -1.23 2.36 22.60
CA GLN A 252 -2.43 3.19 22.57
C GLN A 252 -2.74 3.76 21.18
N GLU A 253 -1.73 4.11 20.39
CA GLU A 253 -1.90 4.58 19.02
C GLU A 253 -2.17 3.42 18.06
N ALA A 254 -1.52 2.27 18.26
CA ALA A 254 -1.75 1.07 17.46
C ALA A 254 -3.17 0.52 17.64
N VAL A 255 -3.69 0.54 18.87
CA VAL A 255 -5.06 0.11 19.18
C VAL A 255 -6.08 1.01 18.50
N LEU A 256 -5.95 2.33 18.59
CA LEU A 256 -6.90 3.28 17.99
C LEU A 256 -6.94 3.20 16.46
N VAL A 257 -5.81 2.86 15.82
CA VAL A 257 -5.71 2.67 14.36
C VAL A 257 -6.35 1.34 13.91
N ARG A 258 -6.20 0.27 14.69
CA ARG A 258 -6.74 -1.06 14.36
C ARG A 258 -8.20 -1.19 14.71
N ASN A 259 -8.59 -0.70 15.88
CA ASN A 259 -9.96 -0.68 16.35
C ASN A 259 -10.17 0.53 17.29
N PRO A 260 -10.81 1.62 16.81
CA PRO A 260 -11.04 2.81 17.63
C PRO A 260 -11.96 2.55 18.84
N PHE A 261 -12.64 1.42 18.90
CA PHE A 261 -13.50 0.99 20.01
C PHE A 261 -12.82 0.01 20.98
N HIS A 262 -11.59 -0.44 20.69
CA HIS A 262 -10.81 -1.33 21.56
C HIS A 262 -9.95 -0.55 22.57
N VAL A 263 -10.15 0.76 22.69
CA VAL A 263 -9.51 1.58 23.74
C VAL A 263 -9.96 1.07 25.11
N SER A 264 -9.05 1.05 26.09
CA SER A 264 -9.30 0.65 27.49
C SER A 264 -10.17 1.68 28.24
N LEU A 265 -11.30 2.06 27.66
CA LEU A 265 -12.33 2.87 28.30
C LEU A 265 -13.22 1.95 29.11
N ASP A 266 -13.47 2.32 30.37
CA ASP A 266 -14.49 1.65 31.14
C ASP A 266 -15.85 1.99 30.54
N VAL A 267 -16.74 1.00 30.43
CA VAL A 267 -18.09 1.20 29.89
C VAL A 267 -18.86 2.18 30.78
N SER A 268 -18.52 2.23 32.08
CA SER A 268 -19.09 3.20 33.02
C SER A 268 -18.74 4.66 32.69
N ASP A 269 -17.71 4.92 31.89
CA ASP A 269 -17.33 6.27 31.47
C ASP A 269 -18.14 6.76 30.25
N ILE A 270 -19.00 5.90 29.70
CA ILE A 270 -19.82 6.14 28.51
C ILE A 270 -21.27 6.41 28.95
N PRO A 271 -22.00 7.35 28.32
CA PRO A 271 -23.41 7.57 28.64
C PRO A 271 -24.24 6.28 28.52
N ASP A 272 -25.07 5.98 29.53
CA ASP A 272 -25.86 4.74 29.63
C ASP A 272 -26.65 4.44 28.34
N GLU A 273 -27.10 5.48 27.62
CA GLU A 273 -27.91 5.30 26.41
C GLU A 273 -27.15 4.67 25.22
N VAL A 274 -25.81 4.67 25.25
CA VAL A 274 -24.96 4.16 24.15
C VAL A 274 -23.97 3.09 24.60
N GLN A 275 -24.04 2.63 25.87
CA GLN A 275 -23.15 1.61 26.42
C GLN A 275 -23.30 0.26 25.69
N ASP A 276 -24.53 -0.17 25.40
CA ASP A 276 -24.79 -1.43 24.68
C ASP A 276 -24.25 -1.38 23.25
N GLU A 277 -24.48 -0.29 22.52
CA GLU A 277 -23.96 -0.09 21.16
C GLU A 277 -22.42 -0.05 21.15
N PHE A 278 -21.80 0.60 22.14
CA PHE A 278 -20.35 0.60 22.30
C PHE A 278 -19.80 -0.80 22.56
N LEU A 279 -20.47 -1.59 23.41
CA LEU A 279 -20.09 -2.98 23.72
C LEU A 279 -20.19 -3.89 22.49
N GLU A 280 -21.21 -3.71 21.66
CA GLU A 280 -21.35 -4.42 20.38
C GLU A 280 -20.21 -4.04 19.42
N LEU A 281 -19.96 -2.74 19.21
CA LEU A 281 -18.90 -2.24 18.34
C LEU A 281 -17.50 -2.68 18.79
N ARG A 282 -17.26 -2.78 20.10
CA ARG A 282 -15.98 -3.23 20.65
C ARG A 282 -15.66 -4.69 20.32
N ASN A 283 -16.69 -5.54 20.19
CA ASN A 283 -16.55 -6.99 20.02
C ASN A 283 -16.85 -7.48 18.59
N ASP A 284 -17.13 -6.58 17.65
CA ASP A 284 -17.39 -6.95 16.27
C ASP A 284 -16.08 -7.35 15.55
N SER A 285 -15.96 -8.65 15.25
CA SER A 285 -14.81 -9.25 14.57
C SER A 285 -14.89 -9.17 13.05
N SER A 286 -15.90 -8.49 12.48
CA SER A 286 -16.04 -8.26 11.04
C SER A 286 -15.31 -7.00 10.53
N ALA A 287 -14.50 -6.38 11.40
CA ALA A 287 -13.64 -5.22 11.13
C ALA A 287 -12.41 -5.54 10.27
#